data_AF-A0A2W6ZWE5-F1
#
_entry.id   AF-A0A2W6ZWE5-F1
#
_cell.length_a   1.000
_cell.length_b   1.000
_cell.length_c   1.000
_cell.angle_alpha   90.00
_cell.angle_beta   90.00
_cell.angle_gamma   90.00
#
_symmetry.space_group_name_H-M   'P 1'
#
loop_
_entity.id
_entity.type
_entity.pdbx_description
1 polymer ?
#
loop_
_entity_poly.entity_id
_entity_poly.type
_entity_poly.pdbx_seq_one_letter_code
_entity_poly.pdbx_strand_id
1 'polypeptide(L)' 'MIVRYSSFFRFTCRLLKYFGYSLMGLTIVLILFDTFGIGHIGAIVLSLVAPWLIKSAITLTCMLAVAIIIESFHN' A
#
# COMPACT_ATOMS: atom_id res chain seq x y z
N MET A 1 2.23 -28.14 -5.84
CA MET A 1 0.92 -27.54 -5.51
C MET A 1 0.58 -27.83 -4.06
N ILE A 2 0.85 -26.89 -3.15
CA ILE A 2 0.46 -26.90 -1.73
C ILE A 2 0.40 -25.40 -1.36
N VAL A 3 -0.65 -24.60 -1.54
CA VAL A 3 -2.06 -24.64 -1.12
C VAL A 3 -2.27 -24.96 0.36
N ARG A 4 -1.41 -24.44 1.25
CA ARG A 4 -1.81 -24.14 2.63
C ARG A 4 -1.93 -22.64 2.81
N TYR A 5 -3.04 -22.20 2.25
CA TYR A 5 -3.67 -20.89 2.24
C TYR A 5 -3.90 -20.38 3.67
N SER A 6 -2.84 -19.99 4.39
CA SER A 6 -2.99 -19.31 5.67
C SER A 6 -3.69 -17.99 5.39
N SER A 7 -4.90 -17.79 5.93
CA SER A 7 -5.74 -16.60 5.70
C SER A 7 -4.96 -15.29 5.78
N PHE A 8 -3.89 -15.27 6.58
CA PHE A 8 -2.91 -14.18 6.69
C PHE A 8 -2.25 -13.79 5.37
N PHE A 9 -1.71 -14.73 4.58
CA PHE A 9 -1.07 -14.39 3.30
C PHE A 9 -2.08 -13.79 2.32
N ARG A 10 -3.28 -14.37 2.25
CA ARG A 10 -4.37 -13.83 1.42
C ARG A 10 -4.84 -12.46 1.90
N PHE A 11 -4.81 -12.22 3.21
CA PHE A 11 -5.17 -10.94 3.81
C PHE A 11 -4.11 -9.88 3.48
N THR A 12 -2.83 -10.21 3.62
CA THR A 12 -1.72 -9.33 3.24
C THR A 12 -1.72 -9.02 1.75
N CYS A 13 -1.93 -9.99 0.87
CA CYS A 13 -2.08 -9.74 -0.56
C CYS A 13 -3.29 -8.88 -0.90
N ARG A 14 -4.42 -9.05 -0.18
CA ARG A 14 -5.58 -8.18 -0.36
C ARG A 14 -5.29 -6.76 0.12
N LEU A 15 -4.69 -6.60 1.28
CA LEU A 15 -4.28 -5.29 1.80
C LEU A 15 -3.30 -4.59 0.87
N LEU A 16 -2.32 -5.31 0.31
CA LEU A 16 -1.40 -4.78 -0.69
C LEU A 16 -2.13 -4.32 -1.95
N LYS A 17 -3.11 -5.10 -2.42
CA LYS A 17 -3.96 -4.73 -3.56
C LYS A 17 -4.76 -3.45 -3.27
N TYR A 18 -5.37 -3.35 -2.10
CA TYR A 18 -6.11 -2.15 -1.67
C TYR A 18 -5.19 -0.94 -1.50
N PHE A 19 -3.96 -1.14 -1.00
CA PHE A 19 -2.95 -0.11 -0.90
C PHE A 19 -2.56 0.43 -2.29
N GLY A 20 -2.39 -0.46 -3.28
CA GLY A 20 -2.17 -0.06 -4.66
C GLY A 20 -3.33 0.75 -5.26
N TYR A 21 -4.58 0.37 -5.00
CA TYR A 21 -5.74 1.17 -5.41
C TYR A 21 -5.78 2.54 -4.75
N SER A 22 -5.41 2.62 -3.46
CA SER A 22 -5.35 3.90 -2.74
C SER A 22 -4.28 4.83 -3.34
N LEU A 23 -3.11 4.29 -3.69
CA LEU A 23 -2.08 5.05 -4.40
C LEU A 23 -2.55 5.55 -5.77
N MET A 24 -3.25 4.71 -6.54
CA MET A 24 -3.82 5.16 -7.82
C MET A 24 -4.83 6.29 -7.65
N GLY A 25 -5.75 6.17 -6.68
CA GLY A 25 -6.71 7.24 -6.37
C GLY A 25 -6.01 8.54 -5.99
N LEU A 26 -4.93 8.44 -5.22
CA LEU A 26 -4.15 9.60 -4.78
C LEU A 26 -3.42 10.27 -5.96
N THR A 27 -2.82 9.47 -6.85
CA THR A 27 -2.21 9.98 -8.09
C THR A 27 -3.24 10.71 -8.96
N ILE A 28 -4.45 10.15 -9.12
CA ILE A 28 -5.52 10.78 -9.91
C ILE A 28 -5.92 12.12 -9.30
N VAL A 29 -6.06 12.19 -7.98
CA VAL A 29 -6.39 13.42 -7.26
C VAL A 29 -5.30 14.48 -7.44
N LEU A 30 -4.02 14.11 -7.39
CA LEU A 30 -2.92 15.04 -7.63
C LEU A 30 -2.91 15.59 -9.07
N ILE A 31 -3.17 14.75 -10.07
CA ILE A 31 -3.29 15.17 -11.47
C ILE A 31 -4.49 16.13 -11.64
N LEU A 32 -5.61 15.86 -10.95
CA LEU A 32 -6.76 16.77 -10.91
C LEU A 32 -6.42 18.12 -10.29
N PHE A 33 -5.69 18.15 -9.17
CA PHE A 33 -5.25 19.41 -8.56
C PHE A 33 -4.30 20.21 -9.45
N ASP A 34 -3.40 19.53 -10.16
CA ASP A 34 -2.48 20.15 -11.11
C ASP A 34 -3.22 20.74 -12.32
N THR A 35 -4.15 19.98 -12.92
CA THR A 35 -4.97 20.43 -14.05
C THR A 35 -5.90 21.60 -13.72
N PHE A 36 -6.36 21.70 -12.47
CA PHE A 36 -7.14 22.85 -12.00
C PHE A 36 -6.28 24.08 -11.65
N GLY A 37 -4.95 24.00 -11.74
CA GLY A 37 -4.04 25.09 -11.38
C GLY A 37 -3.92 25.32 -9.87
N ILE A 38 -4.39 24.36 -9.06
CA ILE A 38 -4.39 24.39 -7.59
C ILE A 38 -3.31 23.43 -7.06
N GLY A 39 -2.21 23.29 -7.80
CA GLY A 39 -1.11 22.38 -7.48
C GLY A 39 -0.51 22.62 -6.10
N HIS A 40 -0.61 23.84 -5.56
CA HIS A 40 -0.18 24.17 -4.20
C HIS A 40 -0.96 23.40 -3.12
N ILE A 41 -2.28 23.21 -3.30
CA ILE A 41 -3.09 22.40 -2.37
C ILE A 41 -2.75 20.92 -2.53
N GLY A 42 -2.56 20.47 -3.78
CA GLY A 42 -2.08 19.11 -4.06
C GLY A 42 -0.74 18.80 -3.37
N ALA A 43 0.20 19.75 -3.37
CA ALA A 43 1.50 19.60 -2.71
C ALA A 43 1.40 19.52 -1.18
N ILE A 44 0.51 20.31 -0.56
CA ILE A 44 0.26 20.25 0.89
C ILE A 44 -0.36 18.91 1.28
N VAL A 45 -1.36 18.46 0.52
CA VAL A 45 -2.01 17.16 0.72
C VAL A 45 -1.01 16.02 0.53
N LEU A 46 -0.14 16.11 -0.50
CA LEU A 46 0.92 15.14 -0.74
C LEU A 46 1.92 15.11 0.42
N SER A 47 2.36 16.26 0.92
CA SER A 47 3.29 16.34 2.05
C SER A 47 2.70 15.75 3.33
N LEU A 48 1.40 15.92 3.55
CA LEU A 48 0.71 15.35 4.69
C LEU A 48 0.52 13.83 4.55
N VAL A 49 0.17 13.33 3.36
CA VAL A 49 -0.20 11.93 3.15
C VAL A 49 1.00 11.03 2.81
N ALA A 50 2.06 11.57 2.19
CA ALA A 50 3.29 10.86 1.85
C ALA A 50 3.92 10.11 3.04
N PRO A 51 4.13 10.73 4.23
CA PRO A 51 4.69 10.00 5.37
C PRO A 51 3.77 8.88 5.87
N TRP A 52 2.45 9.05 5.78
CA TRP A 52 1.48 8.00 6.12
C TRP A 52 1.51 6.85 5.12
N LEU A 53 1.62 7.15 3.82
CA LEU A 53 1.79 6.15 2.76
C LEU A 53 3.07 5.35 2.97
N ILE A 54 4.20 6.01 3.23
CA ILE A 54 5.48 5.32 3.46
C ILE A 54 5.39 4.42 4.70
N LYS A 55 4.83 4.91 5.82
CA LYS A 55 4.62 4.11 7.02
C LYS A 55 3.75 2.89 6.77
N SER A 56 2.64 3.06 6.06
CA SER A 56 1.73 1.95 5.74
C SER A 56 2.38 0.94 4.78
N ALA A 57 3.15 1.39 3.79
CA ALA A 57 3.90 0.53 2.89
C ALA A 57 4.95 -0.31 3.63
N ILE A 58 5.73 0.31 4.54
CA ILE A 58 6.72 -0.40 5.36
C ILE A 58 6.04 -1.46 6.24
N THR A 59 4.91 -1.10 6.86
CA THR A 59 4.15 -2.03 7.73
C THR A 59 3.62 -3.22 6.93
N LEU A 60 3.10 -2.97 5.72
CA LEU A 60 2.59 -4.01 4.83
C LEU A 60 3.71 -4.93 4.32
N THR A 61 4.84 -4.37 3.90
CA THR A 61 6.00 -5.16 3.47
C THR A 61 6.56 -5.99 4.62
N CYS A 62 6.59 -5.44 5.83
CA CYS A 62 7.02 -6.17 7.03
C CYS A 62 6.07 -7.36 7.31
N MET A 63 4.76 -7.14 7.29
CA MET A 63 3.78 -8.23 7.45
C MET A 63 3.91 -9.29 6.34
N LEU A 64 4.21 -8.87 5.11
CA LEU A 64 4.44 -9.79 3.99
C LEU A 64 5.70 -10.63 4.21
N ALA A 65 6.81 -10.02 4.62
CA ALA A 65 8.06 -10.72 4.90
C ALA A 65 7.89 -11.73 6.04
N VAL A 66 7.21 -11.36 7.13
CA VAL A 66 6.91 -12.27 8.23
C VAL A 66 6.05 -13.45 7.77
N ALA A 67 5.03 -13.20 6.95
CA ALA A 67 4.20 -14.26 6.39
C ALA A 67 5.02 -15.26 5.55
N ILE A 68 5.94 -14.77 4.72
CA ILE A 68 6.83 -15.61 3.90
C ILE A 68 7.80 -16.42 4.77
N ILE A 69 8.38 -15.82 5.81
CA ILE A 69 9.31 -16.51 6.71
C ILE A 69 8.60 -17.63 7.48
N ILE A 70 7.40 -17.37 8.00
CA ILE A 70 6.59 -18.39 8.70
C ILE A 70 6.28 -19.56 7.75
N GLU A 71 5.94 -19.26 6.50
CA GLU A 71 5.67 -20.29 5.49
C GLU A 71 6.94 -21.10 5.16
N SER A 72 8.09 -20.43 5.05
CA SER A 72 9.38 -21.09 4.80
C SER A 72 9.87 -21.95 5.96
N PHE A 73 9.53 -21.64 7.21
CA PHE A 73 9.96 -22.42 8.37
C PHE A 73 9.08 -23.65 8.63
N HIS A 74 7.84 -23.65 8.11
CA HIS A 74 6.92 -24.77 8.22
C HIS A 74 7.19 -25.87 7.17
N ASN A 75 7.99 -25.61 6.15
CA ASN A 75 8.30 -26.50 5.04
C ASN A 75 9.74 -27.03 5.13
#